data_AF-A0A954VUG3-F1
#
_entry.id   AF-A0A954VUG3-F1
#
_cell.length_a   1.000
_cell.length_b   1.000
_cell.length_c   1.000
_cell.angle_alpha   90.00
_cell.angle_beta   90.00
_cell.angle_gamma   90.00
#
_symmetry.space_group_name_H-M   'P 1'
#
loop_
_entity.id
_entity.type
_entity.pdbx_description
1 polymer ?
#
loop_
_entity_poly.entity_id
_entity_poly.type
_entity_poly.pdbx_seq_one_letter_code
_entity_poly.pdbx_strand_id
1 'polypeptide(L)'
;MSRKTKIVRTVLAVALAALAAFSSSQFSAQDTAVDASALSARNVVELRKHVGQEVVIEGKIGRTNTSSSGNHFLNFAASEFTAVCFKDDVAKFDSGGPAKLFDGKTVQVSGKLETYKGKLQLKLTSPKQISIIDGVQESVDHNESSVANEDEPIGVGQVTYLKQIGDTHWLSPAGLEYRGRDPQGLNRVEHVLRHAQDIPDRDGSHGVFTGGVDRVFQTIDEAWKLAEKKRLKPDVQGNRSTLTVSMGRKVGYLGGRNGRQRRNPELRKIFIVFETDTKNIVTAFPK
;
A
#
# COMPACT_ATOMS: atom_id res chain seq x y z
N MET A 1 47.15 86.86 33.06
CA MET A 1 47.95 85.69 33.50
C MET A 1 47.24 84.42 33.05
N SER A 2 47.98 83.57 32.34
CA SER A 2 47.55 82.31 31.70
C SER A 2 47.48 81.17 32.71
N ARG A 3 46.54 80.21 32.55
CA ARG A 3 46.79 78.76 32.68
C ARG A 3 45.56 77.87 32.39
N LYS A 4 45.67 77.19 31.26
CA LYS A 4 45.37 75.78 30.93
C LYS A 4 44.71 74.85 31.98
N THR A 5 43.63 74.20 31.52
CA THR A 5 43.38 72.73 31.46
C THR A 5 43.46 71.86 32.73
N LYS A 6 42.36 71.15 33.08
CA LYS A 6 42.18 69.67 33.07
C LYS A 6 41.10 69.17 34.05
N ILE A 7 40.09 68.50 33.49
CA ILE A 7 39.52 67.16 33.84
C ILE A 7 39.81 66.59 35.24
N VAL A 8 38.77 66.28 36.03
CA VAL A 8 38.58 65.07 36.88
C VAL A 8 37.06 64.86 37.07
N ARG A 9 36.43 63.90 36.37
CA ARG A 9 35.97 62.57 36.85
C ARG A 9 35.09 62.57 38.10
N THR A 10 33.80 62.24 37.92
CA THR A 10 33.07 61.44 38.90
C THR A 10 32.49 60.24 38.17
N VAL A 11 32.96 59.07 38.60
CA VAL A 11 32.46 57.75 38.24
C VAL A 11 31.27 57.46 39.13
N LEU A 12 30.14 57.07 38.54
CA LEU A 12 29.21 56.17 39.22
C LEU A 12 28.71 55.16 38.19
N ALA A 13 29.29 53.96 38.27
CA ALA A 13 28.78 52.78 37.62
C ALA A 13 27.82 52.08 38.60
N VAL A 14 26.57 51.89 38.21
CA VAL A 14 25.78 50.74 38.66
C VAL A 14 24.95 50.26 37.47
N ALA A 15 25.29 49.05 37.03
CA ALA A 15 24.50 48.23 36.14
C ALA A 15 23.24 47.73 36.85
N LEU A 16 22.11 47.58 36.16
CA LEU A 16 21.44 46.29 35.99
C LEU A 16 20.11 46.42 35.21
N ALA A 17 19.92 45.46 34.31
CA ALA A 17 18.65 44.92 33.83
C ALA A 17 17.70 45.85 33.05
N ALA A 18 17.88 45.84 31.72
CA ALA A 18 16.78 46.04 30.79
C ALA A 18 15.79 44.86 30.92
N LEU A 19 14.60 45.11 31.48
CA LEU A 19 13.46 44.20 31.39
C LEU A 19 12.54 44.72 30.29
N ALA A 20 12.86 44.38 29.04
CA ALA A 20 11.87 44.44 27.98
C ALA A 20 10.83 43.36 28.27
N ALA A 21 9.63 43.76 28.66
CA ALA A 21 8.47 42.88 28.66
C ALA A 21 8.12 42.56 27.20
N PHE A 22 8.85 41.61 26.62
CA PHE A 22 8.39 40.86 25.46
C PHE A 22 7.17 40.08 25.95
N SER A 23 5.98 40.49 25.55
CA SER A 23 4.82 39.59 25.51
C SER A 23 5.11 38.52 24.47
N SER A 24 5.95 37.56 24.85
CA SER A 24 6.05 36.27 24.20
C SER A 24 4.69 35.61 24.37
N SER A 25 3.95 35.56 23.26
CA SER A 25 2.94 34.55 23.00
C SER A 25 3.48 33.21 23.48
N GLN A 26 2.99 32.73 24.62
CA GLN A 26 3.16 31.34 25.01
C GLN A 26 2.32 30.53 24.02
N PHE A 27 2.94 30.19 22.90
CA PHE A 27 2.57 29.01 22.15
C PHE A 27 2.95 27.84 23.06
N SER A 28 2.01 27.48 23.93
CA SER A 28 2.08 26.23 24.67
C SER A 28 2.09 25.14 23.61
N ALA A 29 3.27 24.60 23.33
CA ALA A 29 3.44 23.33 22.64
C ALA A 29 2.92 22.24 23.57
N GLN A 30 1.60 22.21 23.75
CA GLN A 30 0.90 21.02 24.20
C GLN A 30 0.97 20.04 23.04
N ASP A 31 1.60 18.91 23.31
CA ASP A 31 1.46 17.63 22.64
C ASP A 31 0.16 17.53 21.83
N THR A 32 0.22 17.93 20.57
CA THR A 32 -0.70 17.45 19.55
C THR A 32 -0.06 16.21 18.95
N ALA A 33 -0.04 15.12 19.73
CA ALA A 33 -0.10 13.78 19.15
C ALA A 33 -1.50 13.66 18.55
N VAL A 34 -1.67 14.31 17.40
CA VAL A 34 -2.89 14.28 16.63
C VAL A 34 -3.14 12.85 16.21
N ASP A 35 -4.37 12.44 16.50
CA ASP A 35 -5.08 11.25 16.09
C ASP A 35 -5.06 11.11 14.55
N ALA A 36 -3.88 10.85 13.99
CA ALA A 36 -3.70 10.54 12.59
C ALA A 36 -4.07 9.06 12.44
N SER A 37 -5.33 8.81 12.11
CA SER A 37 -5.82 7.49 11.73
C SER A 37 -4.81 6.82 10.80
N ALA A 38 -4.24 5.68 11.23
CA ALA A 38 -3.15 5.04 10.51
C ALA A 38 -3.59 4.64 9.08
N LEU A 39 -2.81 5.05 8.08
CA LEU A 39 -3.05 4.68 6.69
C LEU A 39 -2.71 3.21 6.49
N SER A 40 -3.58 2.46 5.81
CA SER A 40 -3.26 1.06 5.49
C SER A 40 -2.08 0.98 4.51
N ALA A 41 -1.08 0.15 4.82
CA ALA A 41 0.03 -0.15 3.93
C ALA A 41 -0.47 -0.72 2.59
N ARG A 42 -1.63 -1.38 2.56
CA ARG A 42 -2.25 -1.92 1.34
C ARG A 42 -2.84 -0.83 0.44
N ASN A 43 -3.12 0.35 0.99
CA ASN A 43 -3.69 1.47 0.25
C ASN A 43 -2.63 2.27 -0.53
N VAL A 44 -1.97 1.65 -1.50
CA VAL A 44 -0.86 2.29 -2.24
C VAL A 44 -1.31 3.59 -2.94
N VAL A 45 -2.57 3.68 -3.38
CA VAL A 45 -3.13 4.89 -4.00
C VAL A 45 -3.18 6.02 -3.00
N GLU A 46 -3.71 5.77 -1.80
CA GLU A 46 -3.77 6.78 -0.74
C GLU A 46 -2.40 7.17 -0.21
N LEU A 47 -1.51 6.19 -0.04
CA LEU A 47 -0.13 6.47 0.34
C LEU A 47 0.56 7.40 -0.67
N ARG A 48 0.34 7.22 -1.98
CA ARG A 48 0.93 8.10 -3.00
C ARG A 48 0.48 9.56 -2.88
N LYS A 49 -0.73 9.83 -2.38
CA LYS A 49 -1.21 11.20 -2.11
C LYS A 49 -0.45 11.88 -0.96
N HIS A 50 0.15 11.09 -0.08
CA HIS A 50 0.85 11.55 1.14
C HIS A 50 2.38 11.56 1.01
N VAL A 51 2.93 11.39 -0.21
CA VAL A 51 4.38 11.48 -0.42
C VAL A 51 4.89 12.86 -0.02
N GLY A 52 5.92 12.88 0.81
CA GLY A 52 6.52 14.09 1.38
C GLY A 52 5.96 14.47 2.76
N GLN A 53 4.89 13.83 3.23
CA GLN A 53 4.25 14.09 4.52
C GLN A 53 4.68 13.09 5.59
N GLU A 54 4.55 13.50 6.86
CA GLU A 54 4.64 12.60 8.01
C GLU A 54 3.32 11.82 8.12
N VAL A 55 3.42 10.49 8.14
CA VAL A 55 2.25 9.59 8.20
C VAL A 55 2.48 8.47 9.19
N VAL A 56 1.39 7.87 9.66
CA VAL A 56 1.39 6.57 10.33
C VAL A 56 0.84 5.55 9.34
N ILE A 57 1.57 4.47 9.11
CA ILE A 57 1.20 3.40 8.17
C ILE A 57 1.08 2.09 8.93
N GLU A 58 -0.07 1.43 8.81
CA GLU A 58 -0.33 0.14 9.43
C GLU A 58 -0.26 -1.00 8.42
N GLY A 59 0.38 -2.12 8.77
CA GLY A 59 0.20 -3.34 8.02
C GLY A 59 1.07 -4.50 8.45
N LYS A 60 0.78 -5.66 7.87
CA LYS A 60 1.56 -6.88 8.09
C LYS A 60 2.85 -6.83 7.28
N ILE A 61 3.98 -7.12 7.91
CA ILE A 61 5.24 -7.37 7.23
C ILE A 61 5.19 -8.78 6.63
N GLY A 62 5.19 -8.85 5.30
CA GLY A 62 5.12 -10.10 4.55
C GLY A 62 6.49 -10.76 4.38
N ARG A 63 7.55 -9.95 4.31
CA ARG A 63 8.94 -10.41 4.20
C ARG A 63 9.92 -9.36 4.66
N THR A 64 10.97 -9.79 5.34
CA THR A 64 12.16 -8.97 5.60
C THR A 64 13.37 -9.43 4.79
N ASN A 65 14.24 -8.50 4.41
CA ASN A 65 15.53 -8.78 3.75
C ASN A 65 16.64 -7.95 4.39
N THR A 66 17.86 -8.49 4.43
CA THR A 66 19.09 -7.74 4.76
C THR A 66 19.99 -7.71 3.53
N SER A 67 20.43 -6.53 3.08
CA SER A 67 21.36 -6.41 1.97
C SER A 67 22.80 -6.74 2.40
N SER A 68 23.66 -7.02 1.42
CA SER A 68 25.11 -7.16 1.63
C SER A 68 25.76 -5.91 2.24
N SER A 69 25.18 -4.72 2.01
CA SER A 69 25.61 -3.45 2.63
C SER A 69 25.11 -3.29 4.07
N GLY A 70 24.31 -4.22 4.61
CA GLY A 70 23.77 -4.18 5.97
C GLY A 70 22.50 -3.34 6.15
N ASN A 71 21.78 -3.00 5.08
CA ASN A 71 20.49 -2.33 5.18
C ASN A 71 19.37 -3.35 5.37
N HIS A 72 18.40 -3.05 6.22
CA HIS A 72 17.24 -3.90 6.49
C HIS A 72 16.02 -3.35 5.76
N PHE A 73 15.27 -4.23 5.11
CA PHE A 73 14.07 -3.91 4.35
C PHE A 73 12.89 -4.69 4.92
N LEU A 74 11.86 -3.99 5.34
CA LEU A 74 10.61 -4.53 5.86
C LEU A 74 9.54 -4.32 4.79
N ASN A 75 9.20 -5.38 4.07
CA ASN A 75 8.26 -5.32 2.96
C ASN A 75 6.86 -5.67 3.46
N PHE A 76 5.94 -4.72 3.31
CA PHE A 76 4.56 -4.90 3.74
C PHE A 76 3.82 -5.85 2.77
N ALA A 77 3.05 -6.76 3.33
CA ALA A 77 2.26 -7.72 2.58
C ALA A 77 1.20 -6.99 1.75
N ALA A 78 1.09 -7.37 0.48
CA ALA A 78 0.19 -6.75 -0.49
C ALA A 78 0.40 -5.23 -0.68
N SER A 79 1.65 -4.78 -0.63
CA SER A 79 2.01 -3.38 -0.83
C SER A 79 3.30 -3.20 -1.63
N GLU A 80 3.41 -2.05 -2.31
CA GLU A 80 4.67 -1.55 -2.88
C GLU A 80 5.49 -0.72 -1.86
N PHE A 81 4.93 -0.49 -0.67
CA PHE A 81 5.56 0.23 0.41
C PHE A 81 6.59 -0.63 1.16
N THR A 82 7.76 -0.05 1.39
CA THR A 82 8.83 -0.68 2.15
C THR A 82 9.33 0.26 3.25
N ALA A 83 9.39 -0.22 4.49
CA ALA A 83 10.15 0.46 5.52
C ALA A 83 11.62 0.04 5.44
N VAL A 84 12.53 0.99 5.34
CA VAL A 84 13.97 0.75 5.13
C VAL A 84 14.75 1.28 6.33
N CYS A 85 15.55 0.44 6.96
CA CYS A 85 16.50 0.84 7.99
C CYS A 85 17.91 0.74 7.41
N PHE A 86 18.62 1.86 7.30
CA PHE A 86 19.99 1.87 6.81
C PHE A 86 20.97 1.35 7.86
N LYS A 87 22.11 0.83 7.41
CA LYS A 87 23.14 0.20 8.27
C LYS A 87 23.46 1.00 9.53
N ASP A 88 23.58 2.32 9.42
CA ASP A 88 23.95 3.21 10.53
C ASP A 88 22.86 3.29 11.62
N ASP A 89 21.60 3.04 11.24
CA ASP A 89 20.46 3.03 12.14
C ASP A 89 20.14 1.63 12.66
N VAL A 90 20.57 0.55 11.98
CA VAL A 90 20.27 -0.84 12.37
C VAL A 90 20.73 -1.14 13.80
N ALA A 91 21.89 -0.60 14.22
CA ALA A 91 22.43 -0.82 15.56
C ALA A 91 21.59 -0.17 16.68
N LYS A 92 20.67 0.74 16.35
CA LYS A 92 19.73 1.35 17.31
C LYS A 92 18.56 0.42 17.67
N PHE A 93 18.40 -0.68 16.93
CA PHE A 93 17.35 -1.66 17.14
C PHE A 93 17.94 -2.94 17.75
N ASP A 94 17.26 -3.49 18.76
CA ASP A 94 17.73 -4.66 19.49
C ASP A 94 17.72 -5.95 18.65
N SER A 95 18.25 -7.03 19.23
CA SER A 95 18.13 -8.41 18.74
C SER A 95 18.55 -8.65 17.28
N GLY A 96 19.52 -7.88 16.77
CA GLY A 96 20.02 -8.02 15.40
C GLY A 96 19.22 -7.23 14.37
N GLY A 97 18.45 -6.21 14.79
CA GLY A 97 17.87 -5.20 13.92
C GLY A 97 16.42 -5.46 13.49
N PRO A 98 15.80 -4.48 12.81
CA PRO A 98 14.35 -4.48 12.58
C PRO A 98 13.87 -5.60 11.64
N ALA A 99 14.70 -6.09 10.72
CA ALA A 99 14.36 -7.24 9.88
C ALA A 99 14.02 -8.48 10.72
N LYS A 100 14.79 -8.77 11.77
CA LYS A 100 14.53 -9.93 12.62
C LYS A 100 13.38 -9.71 13.60
N LEU A 101 13.28 -8.50 14.14
CA LEU A 101 12.27 -8.14 15.15
C LEU A 101 10.84 -8.19 14.61
N PHE A 102 10.64 -7.77 13.35
CA PHE A 102 9.30 -7.50 12.82
C PHE A 102 8.88 -8.43 11.68
N ASP A 103 9.68 -9.45 11.34
CA ASP A 103 9.31 -10.43 10.31
C ASP A 103 7.99 -11.13 10.65
N GLY A 104 7.04 -11.09 9.71
CA GLY A 104 5.71 -11.69 9.88
C GLY A 104 4.76 -10.95 10.82
N LYS A 105 5.20 -9.89 11.50
CA LYS A 105 4.39 -9.13 12.47
C LYS A 105 3.47 -8.12 11.77
N THR A 106 2.35 -7.79 12.42
CA THR A 106 1.56 -6.61 12.08
C THR A 106 2.08 -5.43 12.88
N VAL A 107 2.38 -4.34 12.19
CA VAL A 107 3.03 -3.17 12.79
C VAL A 107 2.33 -1.89 12.37
N GLN A 108 2.43 -0.87 13.22
CA GLN A 108 2.32 0.51 12.79
C GLN A 108 3.73 1.09 12.64
N VAL A 109 3.96 1.83 11.56
CA VAL A 109 5.20 2.53 11.28
C VAL A 109 4.93 4.00 10.98
N SER A 110 5.64 4.90 11.67
CA SER A 110 5.49 6.34 11.54
C SER A 110 6.74 7.00 10.97
N GLY A 111 6.53 8.05 10.18
CA GLY A 111 7.61 8.81 9.57
C GLY A 111 7.23 9.39 8.22
N LYS A 112 8.19 10.11 7.64
CA LYS A 112 8.06 10.70 6.32
C LYS A 112 7.94 9.63 5.23
N LEU A 113 6.83 9.67 4.49
CA LEU A 113 6.64 8.83 3.31
C LEU A 113 7.38 9.45 2.11
N GLU A 114 8.25 8.67 1.49
CA GLU A 114 9.06 9.08 0.35
C GLU A 114 8.89 8.13 -0.84
N THR A 115 9.40 8.53 -2.00
CA THR A 115 9.54 7.62 -3.15
C THR A 115 11.02 7.41 -3.46
N TYR A 116 11.44 6.16 -3.68
CA TYR A 116 12.77 5.82 -4.17
C TYR A 116 12.66 4.86 -5.35
N LYS A 117 13.24 5.26 -6.50
CA LYS A 117 13.15 4.51 -7.76
C LYS A 117 11.71 4.10 -8.11
N GLY A 118 10.75 5.00 -7.86
CA GLY A 118 9.32 4.79 -8.14
C GLY A 118 8.54 3.99 -7.09
N LYS A 119 9.20 3.45 -6.06
CA LYS A 119 8.57 2.70 -4.96
C LYS A 119 8.37 3.57 -3.73
N LEU A 120 7.26 3.36 -3.03
CA LEU A 120 6.99 4.01 -1.76
C LEU A 120 7.92 3.47 -0.68
N GLN A 121 8.49 4.36 0.13
CA GLN A 121 9.35 3.97 1.23
C GLN A 121 9.20 4.89 2.44
N LEU A 122 9.61 4.39 3.59
CA LEU A 122 9.79 5.18 4.81
C LEU A 122 11.10 4.77 5.45
N LYS A 123 11.90 5.73 5.91
CA LYS A 123 13.18 5.47 6.57
C LYS A 123 12.99 5.27 8.07
N LEU A 124 13.38 4.09 8.55
CA LEU A 124 13.43 3.74 9.96
C LEU A 124 14.78 4.19 10.53
N THR A 125 14.75 5.26 11.33
CA THR A 125 15.94 5.86 11.97
C THR A 125 15.94 5.68 13.49
N SER A 126 14.80 5.28 14.07
CA SER A 126 14.61 5.03 15.51
C SER A 126 13.60 3.91 15.77
N PRO A 127 13.79 3.08 16.82
CA PRO A 127 12.79 2.10 17.26
C PRO A 127 11.42 2.68 17.58
N LYS A 128 11.35 3.94 18.00
CA LYS A 128 10.09 4.62 18.33
C LYS A 128 9.15 4.78 17.13
N GLN A 129 9.70 4.70 15.91
CA GLN A 129 8.91 4.81 14.68
C GLN A 129 8.09 3.56 14.38
N ILE A 130 8.30 2.44 15.06
CA ILE A 130 7.64 1.18 14.72
C ILE A 130 7.21 0.42 15.97
N SER A 131 5.95 -0.02 15.99
CA SER A 131 5.36 -0.79 17.07
C SER A 131 4.62 -2.00 16.53
N ILE A 132 4.75 -3.15 17.20
CA ILE A 132 3.90 -4.31 16.92
C ILE A 132 2.52 -4.00 17.47
N ILE A 133 1.50 -4.24 16.66
CA ILE A 133 0.10 -4.24 17.10
C ILE A 133 -0.35 -5.69 17.12
N ASP A 134 -0.36 -6.29 18.32
CA ASP A 134 -0.83 -7.66 18.51
C ASP A 134 -2.35 -7.68 18.33
N GLY A 135 -2.82 -8.39 17.30
CA GLY A 135 -4.25 -8.61 17.09
C GLY A 135 -4.83 -9.48 18.19
N VAL A 136 -5.43 -8.87 19.21
CA VAL A 136 -6.34 -9.57 20.11
C VAL A 136 -7.63 -9.85 19.34
N GLN A 137 -7.83 -11.15 19.10
CA GLN A 137 -9.05 -11.90 18.79
C GLN A 137 -10.25 -11.20 18.14
N GLU A 138 -10.61 -11.78 16.99
CA GLU A 138 -11.98 -12.04 16.56
C GLU A 138 -12.96 -12.13 17.74
N SER A 139 -13.81 -11.12 17.88
CA SER A 139 -15.13 -11.29 18.47
C SER A 139 -16.15 -10.90 17.42
N VAL A 140 -16.94 -11.91 17.07
CA VAL A 140 -18.16 -11.82 16.29
C VAL A 140 -19.10 -10.88 17.04
N ASP A 141 -19.52 -9.81 16.39
CA ASP A 141 -20.88 -9.31 16.57
C ASP A 141 -21.39 -8.75 15.24
N HIS A 142 -22.40 -9.43 14.73
CA HIS A 142 -23.24 -8.94 13.65
C HIS A 142 -24.04 -7.75 14.17
N ASN A 143 -23.76 -6.54 13.66
CA ASN A 143 -24.81 -5.56 13.52
C ASN A 143 -24.56 -4.64 12.32
N GLU A 144 -25.59 -4.53 11.49
CA GLU A 144 -25.73 -3.66 10.33
C GLU A 144 -25.41 -2.19 10.62
N SER A 145 -24.61 -1.56 9.77
CA SER A 145 -25.07 -0.36 9.07
C SER A 145 -24.11 0.04 7.96
N SER A 146 -24.68 0.09 6.77
CA SER A 146 -24.16 0.64 5.53
C SER A 146 -23.75 2.11 5.65
N VAL A 147 -22.51 2.43 5.29
CA VAL A 147 -22.20 3.65 4.53
C VAL A 147 -21.06 3.30 3.56
N ALA A 148 -21.36 3.29 2.26
CA ALA A 148 -20.39 3.09 1.21
C ALA A 148 -19.56 4.37 1.02
N ASN A 149 -18.24 4.28 1.22
CA ASN A 149 -17.27 5.29 0.78
C ASN A 149 -16.48 4.66 -0.38
N GLU A 150 -16.57 5.25 -1.57
CA GLU A 150 -16.09 4.71 -2.84
C GLU A 150 -14.56 4.77 -3.05
N ASP A 151 -13.76 5.08 -2.02
CA ASP A 151 -12.32 5.36 -2.13
C ASP A 151 -11.40 4.43 -1.28
N GLU A 152 -11.92 3.36 -0.67
CA GLU A 152 -11.10 2.35 0.04
C GLU A 152 -10.45 1.34 -0.93
N PRO A 153 -9.18 0.92 -0.73
CA PRO A 153 -8.52 -0.13 -1.50
C PRO A 153 -9.20 -1.44 -1.18
N ILE A 154 -9.63 -2.11 -2.23
CA ILE A 154 -10.48 -3.28 -2.08
C ILE A 154 -9.67 -4.44 -1.52
N GLY A 155 -9.76 -4.62 -0.20
CA GLY A 155 -9.34 -5.81 0.50
C GLY A 155 -10.29 -6.96 0.18
N VAL A 156 -9.78 -8.20 0.26
CA VAL A 156 -10.55 -9.42 0.05
C VAL A 156 -11.85 -9.47 0.88
N GLY A 157 -11.91 -8.76 2.02
CA GLY A 157 -13.10 -8.64 2.87
C GLY A 157 -14.31 -7.96 2.22
N GLN A 158 -14.15 -7.25 1.10
CA GLN A 158 -15.28 -6.68 0.34
C GLN A 158 -15.78 -7.61 -0.77
N VAL A 159 -15.06 -8.70 -1.09
CA VAL A 159 -15.44 -9.62 -2.17
C VAL A 159 -16.46 -10.64 -1.65
N THR A 160 -17.75 -10.28 -1.70
CA THR A 160 -18.85 -11.16 -1.28
C THR A 160 -19.22 -12.22 -2.32
N TYR A 161 -18.82 -12.02 -3.59
CA TYR A 161 -19.15 -12.94 -4.69
C TYR A 161 -18.40 -14.27 -4.60
N LEU A 162 -17.26 -14.31 -3.91
CA LEU A 162 -16.46 -15.53 -3.72
C LEU A 162 -16.72 -16.14 -2.35
N LYS A 163 -16.87 -17.47 -2.33
CA LYS A 163 -16.89 -18.23 -1.07
C LYS A 163 -15.45 -18.49 -0.64
N GLN A 164 -15.03 -17.94 0.49
CA GLN A 164 -13.78 -18.34 1.12
C GLN A 164 -13.93 -19.76 1.70
N ILE A 165 -13.03 -20.66 1.32
CA ILE A 165 -13.03 -22.07 1.75
C ILE A 165 -11.71 -22.47 2.44
N GLY A 166 -10.80 -21.52 2.61
CA GLY A 166 -9.59 -21.62 3.43
C GLY A 166 -8.85 -20.28 3.51
N ASP A 167 -7.77 -20.21 4.28
CA ASP A 167 -7.03 -18.97 4.58
C ASP A 167 -6.58 -18.20 3.33
N THR A 168 -6.22 -18.93 2.27
CA THR A 168 -5.80 -18.37 0.99
C THR A 168 -6.47 -19.10 -0.19
N HIS A 169 -7.71 -19.53 -0.01
CA HIS A 169 -8.46 -20.28 -1.01
C HIS A 169 -9.90 -19.80 -1.11
N TRP A 170 -10.28 -19.35 -2.29
CA TRP A 170 -11.64 -18.93 -2.62
C TRP A 170 -12.21 -19.73 -3.78
N LEU A 171 -13.53 -19.92 -3.75
CA LEU A 171 -14.31 -20.60 -4.78
C LEU A 171 -15.38 -19.65 -5.31
N SER A 172 -15.46 -19.53 -6.63
CA SER A 172 -16.55 -18.81 -7.31
C SER A 172 -17.77 -19.69 -7.57
N PRO A 173 -18.96 -19.10 -7.82
CA PRO A 173 -20.15 -19.83 -8.27
C PRO A 173 -19.97 -20.65 -9.56
N ALA A 174 -19.03 -20.30 -10.45
CA ALA A 174 -18.70 -21.12 -11.62
C ALA A 174 -17.77 -22.31 -11.31
N GLY A 175 -17.37 -22.49 -10.05
CA GLY A 175 -16.43 -23.52 -9.62
C GLY A 175 -14.98 -23.20 -9.95
N LEU A 176 -14.64 -21.93 -10.18
CA LEU A 176 -13.26 -21.47 -10.30
C LEU A 176 -12.66 -21.30 -8.92
N GLU A 177 -11.46 -21.83 -8.76
CA GLU A 177 -10.66 -21.72 -7.55
C GLU A 177 -9.66 -20.58 -7.68
N TYR A 178 -9.36 -19.94 -6.56
CA TYR A 178 -8.37 -18.89 -6.43
C TYR A 178 -7.45 -19.26 -5.27
N ARG A 179 -6.43 -20.08 -5.55
CA ARG A 179 -5.50 -20.59 -4.54
C ARG A 179 -4.03 -20.33 -4.87
N GLY A 180 -3.23 -20.21 -3.81
CA GLY A 180 -1.80 -19.94 -3.91
C GLY A 180 -1.48 -18.47 -4.08
N ARG A 181 -0.22 -18.19 -4.40
CA ARG A 181 0.32 -16.83 -4.46
C ARG A 181 1.02 -16.51 -5.77
N ASP A 182 1.07 -15.24 -6.10
CA ASP A 182 1.88 -14.72 -7.19
C ASP A 182 3.35 -14.51 -6.77
N PRO A 183 4.27 -14.16 -7.69
CA PRO A 183 5.67 -13.91 -7.35
C PRO A 183 5.90 -12.76 -6.35
N GLN A 184 4.92 -11.86 -6.23
CA GLN A 184 4.92 -10.73 -5.30
C GLN A 184 4.33 -11.11 -3.93
N GLY A 185 3.87 -12.36 -3.76
CA GLY A 185 3.29 -12.87 -2.54
C GLY A 185 1.78 -12.59 -2.36
N LEU A 186 1.13 -11.93 -3.33
CA LEU A 186 -0.32 -11.71 -3.32
C LEU A 186 -1.04 -13.04 -3.47
N ASN A 187 -2.16 -13.22 -2.77
CA ASN A 187 -3.05 -14.33 -3.10
C ASN A 187 -3.71 -14.09 -4.47
N ARG A 188 -4.34 -15.12 -5.04
CA ARG A 188 -4.93 -15.03 -6.39
C ARG A 188 -6.05 -14.00 -6.50
N VAL A 189 -6.87 -13.84 -5.47
CA VAL A 189 -7.94 -12.84 -5.42
C VAL A 189 -7.33 -11.44 -5.43
N GLU A 190 -6.36 -11.17 -4.57
CA GLU A 190 -5.63 -9.89 -4.52
C GLU A 190 -4.96 -9.56 -5.86
N HIS A 191 -4.33 -10.54 -6.50
CA HIS A 191 -3.72 -10.34 -7.81
C HIS A 191 -4.76 -9.92 -8.85
N VAL A 192 -5.89 -10.64 -8.94
CA VAL A 192 -6.97 -10.31 -9.87
C VAL A 192 -7.55 -8.92 -9.58
N LEU A 193 -7.71 -8.55 -8.31
CA LEU A 193 -8.21 -7.23 -7.92
C LEU A 193 -7.27 -6.08 -8.31
N ARG A 194 -5.97 -6.32 -8.55
CA ARG A 194 -5.09 -5.29 -9.15
C ARG A 194 -5.55 -4.85 -10.55
N HIS A 195 -6.38 -5.66 -11.21
CA HIS A 195 -6.99 -5.33 -12.48
C HIS A 195 -8.36 -4.65 -12.33
N ALA A 196 -8.82 -4.35 -11.12
CA ALA A 196 -10.08 -3.63 -10.89
C ALA A 196 -9.91 -2.10 -10.89
N GLN A 197 -8.68 -1.61 -10.68
CA GLN A 197 -8.36 -0.20 -10.60
C GLN A 197 -7.20 0.13 -11.54
N ASP A 198 -7.28 1.26 -12.23
CA ASP A 198 -6.19 1.69 -13.09
C ASP A 198 -4.96 2.12 -12.27
N ILE A 199 -3.79 1.92 -12.87
CA ILE A 199 -2.52 2.42 -12.38
C ILE A 199 -1.99 3.33 -13.51
N PRO A 200 -2.39 4.61 -13.58
CA PRO A 200 -2.20 5.44 -14.76
C PRO A 200 -0.73 5.62 -15.18
N ASP A 201 0.18 5.60 -14.22
CA ASP A 201 1.62 5.77 -14.45
C ASP A 201 2.36 4.43 -14.66
N ARG A 202 1.63 3.30 -14.69
CA ARG A 202 2.21 1.98 -14.96
C ARG A 202 2.74 1.91 -16.39
N ASP A 203 3.96 1.38 -16.49
CA ASP A 203 4.60 1.02 -17.75
C ASP A 203 3.82 -0.06 -18.50
N GLY A 204 3.57 0.20 -19.78
CA GLY A 204 2.92 -0.76 -20.67
C GLY A 204 1.40 -0.78 -20.58
N SER A 205 0.81 -1.86 -21.10
CA SER A 205 -0.64 -2.07 -21.14
C SER A 205 -1.16 -2.61 -19.82
N HIS A 206 -2.24 -2.03 -19.29
CA HIS A 206 -2.93 -2.51 -18.10
C HIS A 206 -4.41 -2.73 -18.42
N GLY A 207 -4.87 -3.99 -18.48
CA GLY A 207 -6.30 -4.27 -18.63
C GLY A 207 -7.02 -4.00 -17.31
N VAL A 208 -7.97 -3.07 -17.32
CA VAL A 208 -8.73 -2.67 -16.12
C VAL A 208 -10.20 -3.01 -16.31
N PHE A 209 -10.78 -3.76 -15.36
CA PHE A 209 -12.20 -4.10 -15.35
C PHE A 209 -13.08 -2.86 -15.17
N THR A 210 -14.27 -2.91 -15.78
CA THR A 210 -15.34 -1.93 -15.53
C THR A 210 -16.40 -2.54 -14.61
N GLY A 211 -17.04 -1.71 -13.77
CA GLY A 211 -18.14 -2.14 -12.90
C GLY A 211 -17.75 -2.39 -11.45
N GLY A 212 -16.55 -1.95 -11.04
CA GLY A 212 -16.06 -2.11 -9.68
C GLY A 212 -15.67 -3.54 -9.34
N VAL A 213 -15.21 -3.73 -8.11
CA VAL A 213 -14.66 -5.01 -7.64
C VAL A 213 -15.69 -6.12 -7.52
N ASP A 214 -16.94 -5.77 -7.20
CA ASP A 214 -18.03 -6.72 -7.05
C ASP A 214 -18.33 -7.46 -8.35
N ARG A 215 -18.01 -6.85 -9.50
CA ARG A 215 -18.28 -7.41 -10.83
C ARG A 215 -17.11 -8.16 -11.45
N VAL A 216 -15.90 -8.06 -10.89
CA VAL A 216 -14.69 -8.67 -11.46
C VAL A 216 -14.84 -10.18 -11.57
N PHE A 217 -15.09 -10.85 -10.44
CA PHE A 217 -15.19 -12.30 -10.39
C PHE A 217 -16.44 -12.83 -11.10
N GLN A 218 -17.55 -12.09 -11.07
CA GLN A 218 -18.72 -12.40 -11.88
C GLN A 218 -18.40 -12.37 -13.39
N THR A 219 -17.65 -11.36 -13.85
CA THR A 219 -17.26 -11.26 -15.26
C THR A 219 -16.32 -12.38 -15.68
N ILE A 220 -15.43 -12.82 -14.78
CA ILE A 220 -14.55 -13.98 -15.01
C ILE A 220 -15.37 -15.27 -15.09
N ASP A 221 -16.34 -15.48 -14.20
CA ASP A 221 -17.27 -16.61 -14.25
C ASP A 221 -18.05 -16.67 -15.56
N GLU A 222 -18.57 -15.52 -16.00
CA GLU A 222 -19.26 -15.40 -17.29
C GLU A 222 -18.33 -15.76 -18.46
N ALA A 223 -17.09 -15.27 -18.44
CA ALA A 223 -16.10 -15.57 -19.45
C ALA A 223 -15.76 -17.08 -19.47
N TRP A 224 -15.58 -17.69 -18.31
CA TRP A 224 -15.30 -19.12 -18.20
C TRP A 224 -16.45 -19.97 -18.73
N LYS A 225 -17.68 -19.71 -18.29
CA LYS A 225 -18.88 -20.40 -18.78
C LYS A 225 -19.05 -20.24 -20.30
N LEU A 226 -18.73 -19.06 -20.83
CA LEU A 226 -18.76 -18.82 -22.27
C LEU A 226 -17.68 -19.62 -23.01
N ALA A 227 -16.48 -19.74 -22.43
CA ALA A 227 -15.40 -20.55 -22.98
C ALA A 227 -15.78 -22.04 -23.02
N GLU A 228 -16.35 -22.57 -21.94
CA GLU A 228 -16.87 -23.94 -21.85
C GLU A 228 -17.97 -24.16 -22.90
N LYS A 229 -18.97 -23.27 -22.95
CA LYS A 229 -20.08 -23.34 -23.93
C LYS A 229 -19.59 -23.35 -25.38
N LYS A 230 -18.58 -22.53 -25.68
CA LYS A 230 -17.97 -22.44 -27.02
C LYS A 230 -16.90 -23.49 -27.29
N ARG A 231 -16.57 -24.34 -26.30
CA ARG A 231 -15.50 -25.34 -26.37
C ARG A 231 -14.18 -24.73 -26.83
N LEU A 232 -13.85 -23.55 -26.30
CA LEU A 232 -12.58 -22.88 -26.63
C LEU A 232 -11.42 -23.76 -26.17
N LYS A 233 -10.44 -23.96 -27.04
CA LYS A 233 -9.21 -24.69 -26.72
C LYS A 233 -8.25 -23.73 -26.01
N PRO A 234 -7.80 -24.04 -24.78
CA PRO A 234 -6.75 -23.26 -24.13
C PRO A 234 -5.44 -23.34 -24.89
N ASP A 235 -4.66 -22.27 -24.86
CA ASP A 235 -3.24 -22.31 -25.23
C ASP A 235 -2.44 -22.79 -24.03
N VAL A 236 -1.78 -23.95 -24.16
CA VAL A 236 -1.11 -24.66 -23.07
C VAL A 236 0.39 -24.38 -23.13
N GLN A 237 0.93 -23.85 -22.03
CA GLN A 237 2.35 -23.50 -21.86
C GLN A 237 2.86 -24.08 -20.53
N GLY A 238 3.28 -25.35 -20.58
CA GLY A 238 3.73 -26.09 -19.40
C GLY A 238 2.63 -26.17 -18.33
N ASN A 239 2.88 -25.65 -17.14
CA ASN A 239 1.93 -25.66 -16.02
C ASN A 239 0.89 -24.52 -16.07
N ARG A 240 0.93 -23.67 -17.10
CA ARG A 240 -0.06 -22.60 -17.30
C ARG A 240 -0.84 -22.84 -18.59
N SER A 241 -2.13 -22.58 -18.52
CA SER A 241 -3.02 -22.52 -19.68
C SER A 241 -3.64 -21.13 -19.77
N THR A 242 -3.89 -20.67 -21.01
CA THR A 242 -4.51 -19.36 -21.24
C THR A 242 -5.73 -19.45 -22.15
N LEU A 243 -6.72 -18.60 -21.87
CA LEU A 243 -7.91 -18.42 -22.70
C LEU A 243 -8.10 -16.94 -22.98
N THR A 244 -8.43 -16.61 -24.22
CA THR A 244 -8.93 -15.28 -24.58
C THR A 244 -10.40 -15.40 -24.98
N VAL A 245 -11.29 -14.89 -24.13
CA VAL A 245 -12.74 -15.04 -24.30
C VAL A 245 -13.32 -13.73 -24.80
N SER A 246 -13.97 -13.75 -25.96
CA SER A 246 -14.70 -12.58 -26.47
C SER A 246 -16.08 -12.46 -25.80
N MET A 247 -16.31 -11.36 -25.11
CA MET A 247 -17.48 -11.15 -24.25
C MET A 247 -18.65 -10.48 -24.98
N GLY A 248 -18.44 -9.92 -26.17
CA GLY A 248 -19.46 -9.25 -26.97
C GLY A 248 -19.93 -7.89 -26.41
N ARG A 249 -19.57 -7.56 -25.17
CA ARG A 249 -19.83 -6.29 -24.49
C ARG A 249 -18.54 -5.68 -23.96
N LYS A 250 -18.58 -4.40 -23.57
CA LYS A 250 -17.50 -3.77 -22.80
C LYS A 250 -17.36 -4.51 -21.47
N VAL A 251 -16.12 -4.87 -21.14
CA VAL A 251 -15.75 -5.52 -19.86
C VAL A 251 -14.61 -4.80 -19.15
N GLY A 252 -13.95 -3.88 -19.85
CA GLY A 252 -12.85 -3.11 -19.32
C GLY A 252 -12.44 -1.98 -20.22
N TYR A 253 -11.31 -1.37 -19.87
CA TYR A 253 -10.58 -0.43 -20.70
C TYR A 253 -9.08 -0.66 -20.55
N LEU A 254 -8.33 -0.18 -21.55
CA LEU A 254 -6.88 -0.15 -21.47
C LEU A 254 -6.47 1.02 -20.60
N GLY A 255 -5.91 0.74 -19.43
CA GLY A 255 -5.28 1.68 -18.52
C GLY A 255 -3.76 1.75 -18.67
N GLY A 256 -3.10 2.33 -17.68
CA GLY A 256 -1.66 2.61 -17.68
C GLY A 256 -1.26 3.73 -18.64
N ARG A 257 0.05 3.96 -18.79
CA ARG A 257 0.58 5.06 -19.63
C ARG A 257 0.08 4.94 -21.07
N ASN A 258 0.05 3.72 -21.60
CA ASN A 258 -0.45 3.42 -22.95
C ASN A 258 -1.97 3.65 -23.08
N GLY A 259 -2.74 3.30 -22.04
CA GLY A 259 -4.17 3.57 -21.97
C GLY A 259 -4.45 5.06 -22.05
N ARG A 260 -3.80 5.83 -21.17
CA ARG A 260 -3.93 7.29 -21.10
C ARG A 260 -3.59 7.97 -22.42
N GLN A 261 -2.48 7.59 -23.05
CA GLN A 261 -2.09 8.10 -24.36
C GLN A 261 -3.16 7.85 -25.44
N ARG A 262 -3.87 6.73 -25.34
CA ARG A 262 -4.89 6.30 -26.30
C ARG A 262 -6.32 6.64 -25.88
N ARG A 263 -6.49 7.46 -24.83
CA ARG A 263 -7.79 7.82 -24.24
C ARG A 263 -8.60 6.60 -23.75
N ASN A 264 -7.92 5.67 -23.10
CA ASN A 264 -8.49 4.50 -22.42
C ASN A 264 -9.47 3.68 -23.30
N PRO A 265 -9.00 3.10 -24.43
CA PRO A 265 -9.87 2.38 -25.34
C PRO A 265 -10.56 1.21 -24.66
N GLU A 266 -11.80 0.93 -25.06
CA GLU A 266 -12.61 -0.15 -24.50
C GLU A 266 -12.02 -1.52 -24.80
N LEU A 267 -12.09 -2.42 -23.82
CA LEU A 267 -11.71 -3.82 -23.95
C LEU A 267 -12.96 -4.70 -23.86
N ARG A 268 -13.03 -5.69 -24.75
CA ARG A 268 -14.22 -6.55 -24.97
C ARG A 268 -13.90 -8.03 -24.85
N LYS A 269 -12.68 -8.37 -24.45
CA LYS A 269 -12.24 -9.74 -24.21
C LYS A 269 -11.73 -9.85 -22.78
N ILE A 270 -11.83 -11.05 -22.20
CA ILE A 270 -11.14 -11.40 -20.97
C ILE A 270 -10.01 -12.36 -21.31
N PHE A 271 -8.81 -12.04 -20.85
CA PHE A 271 -7.67 -12.96 -20.84
C PHE A 271 -7.62 -13.65 -19.48
N ILE A 272 -7.68 -14.98 -19.48
CA ILE A 272 -7.66 -15.82 -18.28
C ILE A 272 -6.38 -16.65 -18.32
N VAL A 273 -5.63 -16.64 -17.21
CA VAL A 273 -4.50 -17.55 -16.97
C VAL A 273 -4.89 -18.47 -15.82
N PHE A 274 -4.73 -19.77 -16.03
CA PHE A 274 -5.07 -20.80 -15.05
C PHE A 274 -4.01 -21.90 -15.03
N GLU A 275 -3.98 -22.70 -13.96
CA GLU A 275 -3.14 -23.89 -13.90
C GLU A 275 -3.67 -24.95 -14.87
N THR A 276 -2.80 -25.47 -15.74
CA THR A 276 -3.15 -26.46 -16.76
C THR A 276 -3.92 -27.64 -16.15
N ASP A 277 -4.99 -28.06 -16.84
CA ASP A 277 -5.90 -29.14 -16.42
C ASP A 277 -6.65 -28.92 -15.10
N THR A 278 -6.72 -27.67 -14.61
CA THR A 278 -7.48 -27.32 -13.39
C THR A 278 -8.43 -26.14 -13.63
N LYS A 279 -9.23 -25.83 -12.60
CA LYS A 279 -10.01 -24.58 -12.52
C LYS A 279 -9.36 -23.52 -11.61
N ASN A 280 -8.08 -23.67 -11.27
CA ASN A 280 -7.38 -22.71 -10.43
C ASN A 280 -6.88 -21.51 -11.26
N ILE A 281 -7.49 -20.35 -11.01
CA ILE A 281 -7.18 -19.09 -11.68
C ILE A 281 -5.93 -18.47 -11.08
N VAL A 282 -4.99 -18.13 -11.96
CA VAL A 282 -3.72 -17.50 -11.63
C VAL A 282 -3.85 -15.99 -11.67
N THR A 283 -4.47 -15.50 -12.73
CA THR A 283 -4.87 -14.10 -12.94
C THR A 283 -5.88 -14.04 -14.09
N ALA A 284 -6.67 -12.97 -14.15
CA ALA A 284 -7.54 -12.68 -15.27
C ALA A 284 -7.74 -11.17 -15.40
N PHE A 285 -7.83 -10.67 -16.63
CA PHE A 285 -7.97 -9.24 -16.90
C PHE A 285 -8.55 -8.94 -18.29
N PRO A 286 -9.14 -7.75 -18.51
CA PRO A 286 -9.61 -7.34 -19.82
C PRO A 286 -8.48 -7.16 -20.85
N LYS A 287 -8.73 -7.51 -22.12
CA LYS A 287 -7.77 -7.37 -23.23
C LYS A 287 -8.46 -7.02 -24.55
#